data_AF-A0A4U2PV17-F1
#
_entry.id   AF-A0A4U2PV17-F1
#
_cell.length_a   1.000
_cell.length_b   1.000
_cell.length_c   1.000
_cell.angle_alpha   90.00
_cell.angle_beta   90.00
_cell.angle_gamma   90.00
#
_symmetry.space_group_name_H-M   'P 1'
#
loop_
_entity.id
_entity.type
_entity.pdbx_description
1 polymer ?
#
loop_
_entity_poly.entity_id
_entity_poly.type
_entity_poly.pdbx_seq_one_letter_code
_entity_poly.pdbx_strand_id
1 'polypeptide(L)' 'MSPGAVKEGLTYHNGKGEKRKVILIGNRSGKDGELYYKKEHNSGWYPMTLIGFARWAKGEVTAKEAQS' A
#
# COMPACT_ATOMS: atom_id res chain seq x y z
N MET A 1 8.97 -5.72 -4.63
CA MET A 1 8.07 -6.36 -3.64
C MET A 1 6.94 -7.09 -4.37
N SER A 2 6.52 -8.25 -3.88
CA SER A 2 5.33 -8.97 -4.36
C SER A 2 4.11 -8.67 -3.46
N PRO A 3 2.87 -8.66 -3.99
CA PRO A 3 1.65 -8.46 -3.20
C PRO A 3 1.52 -9.37 -1.96
N GLY A 4 1.88 -10.65 -2.09
CA GLY A 4 1.80 -11.61 -0.99
C GLY A 4 2.83 -11.41 0.15
N ALA A 5 3.79 -10.50 -0.02
CA ALA A 5 4.77 -10.15 1.01
C ALA A 5 4.29 -8.98 1.91
N VAL A 6 3.15 -8.36 1.60
CA VAL A 6 2.59 -7.26 2.39
C VAL A 6 1.88 -7.82 3.62
N LYS A 7 2.20 -7.30 4.80
CA LYS A 7 1.64 -7.71 6.09
C LYS A 7 0.97 -6.54 6.78
N GLU A 8 -0.14 -6.83 7.45
CA GLU A 8 -0.86 -5.87 8.28
C GLU A 8 0.02 -5.37 9.45
N GLY A 9 -0.16 -4.11 9.83
CA GLY A 9 0.50 -3.46 10.96
C GLY A 9 1.91 -2.94 10.65
N LEU A 10 2.52 -3.32 9.53
CA LEU A 10 3.88 -2.94 9.18
C LEU A 10 3.98 -1.59 8.47
N THR A 11 5.13 -0.95 8.65
CA THR A 11 5.52 0.27 7.93
C THR A 11 6.46 -0.09 6.78
N TYR A 12 6.16 0.44 5.60
CA TYR A 12 6.94 0.23 4.38
C TYR A 12 7.50 1.55 3.88
N HIS A 13 8.65 1.48 3.23
CA HIS A 13 9.32 2.61 2.59
C HIS A 13 9.28 2.39 1.09
N ASN A 14 9.07 3.46 0.32
CA ASN A 14 9.39 3.41 -1.10
C ASN A 14 10.85 3.81 -1.33
N GLY A 15 11.38 3.49 -2.51
CA GLY A 15 12.71 3.94 -2.97
C GLY A 15 12.87 5.46 -3.13
N LYS A 16 11.88 6.26 -2.72
CA LYS A 16 11.85 7.73 -2.76
C LYS A 16 11.75 8.37 -1.36
N GLY A 17 11.88 7.58 -0.29
CA GLY A 17 11.90 8.08 1.10
C GLY A 17 10.53 8.27 1.76
N GLU A 18 9.41 7.98 1.08
CA GLU A 18 8.08 8.01 1.68
C GLU A 18 7.83 6.76 2.54
N LYS A 19 7.15 6.93 3.68
CA LYS A 19 6.73 5.82 4.56
C LYS A 19 5.22 5.66 4.65
N ARG A 20 4.74 4.42 4.70
CA ARG A 20 3.31 4.08 4.86
C ARG A 20 3.11 2.92 5.81
N LYS A 21 2.21 3.08 6.79
CA LYS A 21 1.74 2.00 7.65
C LYS A 21 0.51 1.33 7.03
N VAL A 22 0.54 0.02 6.88
CA VAL A 22 -0.56 -0.81 6.38
C VAL A 22 -1.35 -1.36 7.56
N ILE A 23 -2.69 -1.37 7.52
CA ILE A 23 -3.51 -1.93 8.62
C ILE A 23 -4.69 -2.79 8.21
N LEU A 24 -4.98 -2.92 6.91
CA LEU A 24 -6.08 -3.76 6.49
C LEU A 24 -5.80 -4.27 5.09
N ILE A 25 -5.80 -5.60 4.94
CA ILE A 25 -5.70 -6.28 3.66
C ILE A 25 -7.05 -6.99 3.45
N GLY A 26 -7.96 -6.33 2.75
CA GLY A 26 -9.26 -6.85 2.37
C GLY A 26 -9.10 -8.00 1.40
N ASN A 27 -9.15 -9.22 1.93
CA ASN A 27 -9.07 -10.45 1.15
C ASN A 27 -10.42 -10.70 0.47
N ARG A 28 -10.66 -10.06 -0.70
CA ARG A 28 -11.81 -10.41 -1.54
C ARG A 28 -11.41 -11.57 -2.45
N SER A 29 -11.98 -12.75 -2.18
CA SER A 29 -11.86 -13.92 -3.06
C SER A 29 -12.06 -13.50 -4.52
N GLY A 30 -11.03 -13.68 -5.35
CA GLY A 30 -11.08 -13.46 -6.81
C GLY A 30 -10.84 -12.03 -7.32
N LYS A 31 -10.47 -11.04 -6.49
CA LYS A 31 -10.08 -9.69 -6.94
C LYS A 31 -8.77 -9.23 -6.28
N ASP A 32 -8.08 -8.27 -6.91
CA ASP A 32 -6.94 -7.59 -6.30
C ASP A 32 -7.30 -7.15 -4.89
N GLY A 33 -6.57 -7.67 -3.89
CA GLY A 33 -6.85 -7.37 -2.49
C GLY A 33 -6.84 -5.86 -2.26
N GLU A 34 -7.85 -5.36 -1.57
CA GLU A 34 -7.93 -3.96 -1.17
C GLU A 34 -7.01 -3.74 0.04
N LEU A 35 -6.25 -2.65 0.05
CA LEU A 35 -5.31 -2.30 1.10
C LEU A 35 -5.62 -0.89 1.61
N TYR A 36 -5.61 -0.71 2.93
CA TYR A 36 -5.67 0.60 3.55
C TYR A 36 -4.33 0.97 4.16
N TYR A 37 -3.86 2.17 3.86
CA TYR A 37 -2.63 2.71 4.40
C TYR A 37 -2.82 4.08 5.03
N LYS A 38 -1.89 4.42 5.93
CA LYS A 38 -1.77 5.74 6.57
C LYS A 38 -0.38 6.30 6.34
N LYS A 39 -0.31 7.60 6.09
CA LYS A 39 0.96 8.33 5.98
C LYS A 39 1.42 8.73 7.38
N GLU A 40 2.73 8.79 7.62
CA GLU A 40 3.34 9.04 8.94
C GLU A 40 2.81 10.30 9.65
N HIS A 41 2.46 11.34 8.89
CA HIS A 41 1.95 12.62 9.41
C HIS A 41 0.48 12.92 9.05
N ASN A 42 -0.30 11.92 8.69
CA ASN A 42 -1.70 12.10 8.28
C ASN A 42 -2.60 11.18 9.11
N SER A 43 -3.74 11.67 9.60
CA SER A 43 -4.70 10.88 10.38
C SER A 43 -5.61 10.00 9.50
N GLY A 44 -5.74 10.31 8.21
CA GLY A 44 -6.62 9.63 7.27
C GLY A 44 -6.09 8.28 6.79
N TRP A 45 -7.04 7.36 6.55
CA TRP A 45 -6.81 6.10 5.86
C TRP A 45 -7.13 6.25 4.39
N TYR A 46 -6.28 5.70 3.54
CA TYR A 46 -6.40 5.80 2.10
C TYR A 46 -6.48 4.40 1.49
N PRO A 47 -7.45 4.14 0.60
CA PRO A 47 -7.54 2.87 -0.11
C PRO A 47 -6.44 2.78 -1.19
N MET A 48 -6.05 1.56 -1.53
CA MET A 48 -5.06 1.20 -2.54
C MET A 48 -5.23 -0.28 -2.91
N THR A 49 -4.83 -0.70 -4.12
CA THR A 49 -4.75 -2.14 -4.44
C THR A 49 -3.42 -2.73 -3.94
N LEU A 50 -3.37 -4.02 -3.62
CA LEU A 50 -2.09 -4.68 -3.26
C LEU A 50 -1.04 -4.56 -4.38
N ILE A 51 -1.46 -4.61 -5.65
CA ILE A 51 -0.58 -4.40 -6.81
C ILE A 51 -0.05 -2.96 -6.84
N GLY A 52 -0.95 -1.98 -6.71
CA GLY A 52 -0.58 -0.56 -6.64
C GLY A 52 0.41 -0.30 -5.51
N PHE A 53 0.19 -0.91 -4.34
CA PHE A 53 1.10 -0.82 -3.21
C PHE A 53 2.47 -1.44 -3.51
N ALA A 54 2.52 -2.63 -4.14
CA ALA A 54 3.78 -3.28 -4.50
C ALA A 54 4.60 -2.45 -5.50
N ARG A 55 3.93 -1.81 -6.48
CA ARG A 55 4.56 -0.88 -7.43
C ARG A 55 5.05 0.39 -6.74
N TRP A 56 4.23 0.96 -5.84
CA TRP A 56 4.62 2.12 -5.03
C TRP A 56 5.83 1.81 -4.14
N ALA A 57 5.87 0.65 -3.48
CA ALA A 57 6.97 0.23 -2.61
C ALA A 57 8.29 0.09 -3.39
N LYS A 58 8.22 -0.28 -4.68
CA LYS A 58 9.38 -0.28 -5.59
C LYS A 58 9.74 1.11 -6.13
N GLY A 59 8.92 2.13 -5.89
CA GLY A 59 9.11 3.49 -6.42
C GLY A 59 8.65 3.69 -7.87
N GLU A 60 7.98 2.70 -8.47
CA GLU A 60 7.57 2.70 -9.88
C GLU A 60 6.41 3.65 -10.17
N VAL A 61 5.58 3.95 -9.16
CA VAL A 61 4.40 4.81 -9.28
C VAL A 61 4.30 5.77 -8.09
N THR A 62 3.62 6.89 -8.32
CA THR A 62 3.26 7.84 -7.27
C THR A 62 2.15 7.28 -6.37
N ALA A 63 1.92 7.96 -5.26
CA ALA A 63 0.80 7.69 -4.36
C ALA A 63 -0.55 7.64 -5.10
N LYS A 64 -0.77 8.59 -6.00
CA LYS A 64 -2.03 8.79 -6.71
C LYS A 64 -2.27 7.70 -7.74
N GLU A 65 -1.24 7.30 -8.47
CA GLU A 65 -1.31 6.24 -9.49
C GLU A 65 -1.49 4.85 -8.89
N ALA A 66 -1.03 4.63 -7.66
CA ALA A 66 -1.22 3.37 -6.96
C ALA A 66 -2.65 3.19 -6.43
N GLN A 67 -3.48 4.24 -6.38
CA GLN A 67 -4.86 4.19 -5.90
C GLN A 67 -5.88 3.75 -6.97
N SER A 68 -5.46 3.72 -8.24
CA SER A 68 -6.27 3.35 -9.40
C SER A 68 -6.29 1.86 -9.67
#